data_AF-A0A952HA45-F1
#
_entry.id   AF-A0A952HA45-F1
#
_cell.length_a   1.000
_cell.length_b   1.000
_cell.length_c   1.000
_cell.angle_alpha   90.00
_cell.angle_beta   90.00
_cell.angle_gamma   90.00
#
_symmetry.space_group_name_H-M   'P 1'
#
loop_
_entity.id
_entity.type
_entity.pdbx_description
1 polymer ?
#
loop_
_entity_poly.entity_id
_entity_poly.type
_entity_poly.pdbx_seq_one_letter_code
_entity_poly.pdbx_strand_id
1 'polypeptide(L)'
;GNQMARRDNADPYGVGQTLNWSWAWPANRRVLYNAASSDPTGKPWNPRRKFVAWTGDKWGGADVPDIRPDANPNDADAVRPFIMTAEGVARLFAPTGMVDGPLPEHYEPFETPLAANPMHPTNAKAKSNPAARVFKGDMEAFGTPKDFPYVATSYRLTEHFHYWTKNVRTSAIVQPQQFVEIGEELAKEKGVANGDWVKVTSNRGFIKAVAVVTKRIASLDVDGKRIHTVGLPNHWGFVGVAKPGYLVNTLTPFVGDANTQTPEFKAFTVNLEKA
;
A
#
# COMPACT_ATOMS: atom_id res chain seq x y z
N GLY A 1 12.32 -30.68 -18.15
CA GLY A 1 11.60 -30.98 -16.90
C GLY A 1 10.93 -29.72 -16.34
N ASN A 2 10.17 -29.85 -15.25
CA ASN A 2 9.46 -28.76 -14.58
C ASN A 2 10.44 -27.76 -13.92
N GLN A 3 10.51 -26.54 -14.45
CA GLN A 3 11.45 -25.51 -13.98
C GLN A 3 11.10 -24.97 -12.58
N MET A 4 9.81 -24.94 -12.22
CA MET A 4 9.35 -24.43 -10.92
C MET A 4 9.78 -25.32 -9.75
N ALA A 5 10.13 -26.58 -10.02
CA ALA A 5 10.54 -27.55 -9.01
C ALA A 5 12.05 -27.54 -8.72
N ARG A 6 12.84 -26.66 -9.35
CA ARG A 6 14.28 -26.57 -9.10
C ARG A 6 14.56 -26.08 -7.66
N ARG A 7 15.61 -26.63 -7.04
CA ARG A 7 15.98 -26.40 -5.62
C ARG A 7 17.46 -26.09 -5.41
N ASP A 8 18.12 -25.52 -6.42
CA ASP A 8 19.52 -25.10 -6.31
C ASP A 8 19.57 -23.63 -5.86
N ASN A 9 20.09 -23.41 -4.65
CA ASN A 9 20.19 -22.10 -4.00
C ASN A 9 21.58 -21.45 -4.18
N ALA A 10 22.38 -21.91 -5.15
CA ALA A 10 23.64 -21.27 -5.47
C ALA A 10 23.47 -19.78 -5.82
N ASP A 11 24.33 -18.95 -5.23
CA ASP A 11 24.45 -17.52 -5.50
C ASP A 11 25.91 -17.20 -5.86
N PRO A 12 26.35 -17.56 -7.08
CA PRO A 12 27.77 -17.45 -7.46
C PRO A 12 28.29 -16.02 -7.52
N TYR A 13 27.39 -15.02 -7.54
CA TYR A 13 27.73 -13.61 -7.60
C TYR A 13 27.68 -12.91 -6.23
N GLY A 14 27.21 -13.60 -5.17
CA GLY A 14 27.13 -13.04 -3.81
C GLY A 14 26.16 -11.86 -3.67
N VAL A 15 25.15 -11.78 -4.54
CA VAL A 15 24.18 -10.67 -4.59
C VAL A 15 22.73 -11.15 -4.36
N GLY A 16 22.56 -12.39 -3.89
CA GLY A 16 21.28 -13.02 -3.63
C GLY A 16 20.59 -13.56 -4.88
N GLN A 17 21.30 -13.74 -5.99
CA GLN A 17 20.72 -14.18 -7.27
C GLN A 17 20.76 -15.71 -7.40
N THR A 18 19.65 -16.34 -7.03
CA THR A 18 19.49 -17.81 -7.03
C THR A 18 18.74 -18.29 -8.27
N LEU A 19 19.34 -18.11 -9.44
CA LEU A 19 18.71 -18.38 -10.76
C LEU A 19 18.23 -19.83 -10.95
N ASN A 20 18.79 -20.77 -10.20
CA ASN A 20 18.41 -22.19 -10.25
C ASN A 20 17.43 -22.59 -9.14
N TRP A 21 16.90 -21.66 -8.35
CA TRP A 21 15.84 -21.93 -7.38
C TRP A 21 14.49 -21.51 -7.95
N SER A 22 13.57 -22.46 -8.10
CA SER A 22 12.30 -22.25 -8.81
C SER A 22 12.51 -21.63 -10.20
N TRP A 23 11.50 -20.92 -10.70
CA TRP A 23 11.55 -20.17 -11.95
C TRP A 23 10.72 -18.88 -11.80
N ALA A 24 11.32 -17.74 -12.12
CA ALA A 24 10.62 -16.45 -12.13
C ALA A 24 10.13 -16.09 -13.53
N TRP A 25 8.98 -15.43 -13.62
CA TRP A 25 8.59 -14.79 -14.88
C TRP A 25 9.10 -13.34 -14.89
N PRO A 26 9.41 -12.78 -16.08
CA PRO A 26 9.49 -13.44 -17.38
C PRO A 26 10.88 -14.08 -17.62
N ALA A 27 10.92 -15.21 -18.33
CA ALA A 27 12.15 -15.85 -18.79
C ALA A 27 13.23 -16.08 -17.70
N ASN A 28 12.84 -16.32 -16.45
CA ASN A 28 13.71 -16.46 -15.28
C ASN A 28 14.48 -15.20 -14.84
N ARG A 29 14.12 -14.03 -15.36
CA ARG A 29 14.63 -12.73 -14.90
C ARG A 29 14.16 -12.48 -13.48
N ARG A 30 15.10 -12.27 -12.55
CA ARG A 30 14.77 -12.06 -11.13
C ARG A 30 14.54 -10.59 -10.82
N VAL A 31 15.20 -9.70 -11.56
CA VAL A 31 15.02 -8.25 -11.47
C VAL A 31 14.62 -7.74 -12.85
N LEU A 32 13.45 -7.10 -12.94
CA LEU A 32 12.99 -6.44 -14.15
C LEU A 32 13.81 -5.17 -14.42
N TYR A 33 13.88 -4.76 -15.69
CA TYR A 33 14.56 -3.56 -16.17
C TYR A 33 16.06 -3.54 -15.85
N ASN A 34 16.66 -4.71 -15.66
CA ASN A 34 17.98 -4.85 -15.10
C ASN A 34 19.13 -4.33 -16.00
N ALA A 35 18.88 -4.12 -17.30
CA ALA A 35 19.82 -3.43 -18.18
C ALA A 35 20.05 -1.96 -17.75
N ALA A 36 19.07 -1.32 -17.08
CA ALA A 36 19.24 0.01 -16.50
C ALA A 36 20.19 0.06 -15.29
N SER A 37 20.68 -1.10 -14.81
CA SER A 37 21.77 -1.17 -13.83
C SER A 37 23.15 -0.84 -14.42
N SER A 38 23.23 -0.71 -15.74
CA SER A 38 24.38 -0.22 -16.48
C SER A 38 24.11 1.13 -17.12
N ASP A 39 25.18 1.89 -17.34
CA ASP A 39 25.20 3.15 -18.06
C ASP A 39 24.90 2.94 -19.57
N PRO A 40 24.68 4.03 -20.34
CA PRO A 40 24.37 3.92 -21.76
C PRO A 40 25.42 3.20 -22.62
N THR A 41 26.65 3.03 -22.12
CA THR A 41 27.73 2.28 -22.79
C THR A 41 27.74 0.79 -22.42
N GLY A 42 26.81 0.36 -21.55
CA GLY A 42 26.70 -1.00 -21.03
C GLY A 42 27.63 -1.29 -19.85
N LYS A 43 28.26 -0.25 -19.26
CA LYS A 43 29.12 -0.42 -18.08
C LYS A 43 28.30 -0.30 -16.80
N PRO A 44 28.49 -1.16 -15.79
CA PRO A 44 27.76 -1.06 -14.54
C PRO A 44 27.90 0.32 -13.86
N TRP A 45 26.79 0.91 -13.42
CA TRP A 45 26.82 2.13 -12.61
C TRP A 45 27.59 1.93 -11.30
N ASN A 46 27.47 0.74 -10.71
CA ASN A 46 28.18 0.35 -9.50
C ASN A 46 29.06 -0.88 -9.78
N PRO A 47 30.39 -0.73 -9.90
CA PRO A 47 31.27 -1.84 -10.22
C PRO A 47 31.38 -2.88 -9.09
N ARG A 48 30.95 -2.56 -7.86
CA ARG A 48 30.87 -3.50 -6.73
C ARG A 48 29.59 -4.32 -6.73
N ARG A 49 28.60 -3.95 -7.55
CA ARG A 49 27.32 -4.65 -7.71
C ARG A 49 27.01 -4.77 -9.19
N LYS A 50 27.85 -5.52 -9.91
CA LYS A 50 27.65 -5.80 -11.33
C LYS A 50 26.48 -6.75 -11.48
N PHE A 51 25.39 -6.24 -12.03
CA PHE A 51 24.19 -7.01 -12.20
C PHE A 51 24.08 -7.56 -13.61
N VAL A 52 23.72 -6.74 -14.60
CA VAL A 52 23.78 -7.09 -16.02
C VAL A 52 24.57 -6.01 -16.77
N ALA A 53 25.52 -6.41 -17.61
CA ALA A 53 26.43 -5.53 -18.34
C ALA A 53 26.72 -6.06 -19.74
N TRP A 54 27.17 -5.17 -20.63
CA TRP A 54 27.64 -5.54 -21.96
C TRP A 54 29.06 -6.10 -21.88
N THR A 55 29.29 -7.30 -22.44
CA THR A 55 30.60 -7.98 -22.44
C THR A 55 31.42 -7.70 -23.69
N GLY A 56 30.87 -6.98 -24.67
CA GLY A 56 31.48 -6.73 -25.99
C GLY A 56 30.71 -7.40 -27.13
N ASP A 57 30.07 -8.54 -26.85
CA ASP A 57 29.29 -9.35 -27.79
C ASP A 57 27.85 -9.62 -27.33
N LYS A 58 27.60 -9.60 -26.01
CA LYS A 58 26.28 -9.84 -25.42
C LYS A 58 26.10 -9.17 -24.06
N TRP A 59 24.86 -9.08 -23.61
CA TRP A 59 24.51 -8.78 -22.22
C TRP A 59 24.61 -10.03 -21.35
N GLY A 60 25.16 -9.88 -20.15
CA GLY A 60 25.23 -10.96 -19.18
C GLY A 60 25.63 -10.48 -17.79
N GLY A 61 25.66 -11.38 -16.83
CA GLY A 61 26.06 -11.10 -15.46
C GLY A 61 25.30 -11.97 -14.46
N ALA A 62 24.95 -11.37 -13.32
CA ALA A 62 24.32 -12.03 -12.18
C ALA A 62 22.84 -12.40 -12.37
N ASP A 63 22.19 -11.96 -13.45
CA ASP A 63 20.79 -12.25 -13.77
C ASP A 63 20.61 -12.46 -15.28
N VAL A 64 19.46 -12.98 -15.68
CA VAL A 64 19.04 -13.04 -17.08
C VAL A 64 18.78 -11.60 -17.57
N PRO A 65 19.39 -11.14 -18.69
CA PRO A 65 19.15 -9.79 -19.19
C PRO A 65 17.68 -9.52 -19.52
N ASP A 66 17.14 -8.43 -18.99
CA ASP A 66 15.84 -7.85 -19.38
C ASP A 66 16.01 -6.87 -20.54
N ILE A 67 16.70 -7.35 -21.57
CA ILE A 67 16.96 -6.70 -22.83
C ILE A 67 17.29 -7.81 -23.85
N ARG A 68 17.23 -7.52 -25.14
CA ARG A 68 17.70 -8.46 -26.16
C ARG A 68 19.20 -8.75 -25.91
N PRO A 69 19.62 -10.03 -25.78
CA PRO A 69 20.99 -10.34 -25.36
C PRO A 69 22.10 -9.77 -26.25
N ASP A 70 21.86 -9.58 -27.55
CA ASP A 70 22.81 -9.04 -28.53
C ASP A 70 22.58 -7.54 -28.84
N ALA A 71 21.78 -6.83 -28.05
CA ALA A 71 21.55 -5.40 -28.26
C ALA A 71 22.81 -4.59 -27.91
N ASN A 72 23.65 -4.29 -28.89
CA ASN A 72 24.87 -3.53 -28.69
C ASN A 72 24.52 -2.08 -28.26
N PRO A 73 25.01 -1.62 -27.09
CA PRO A 73 24.73 -0.26 -26.60
C PRO A 73 25.32 0.85 -27.48
N ASN A 74 26.24 0.53 -28.39
CA ASN A 74 26.88 1.50 -29.27
C ASN A 74 26.18 1.61 -30.65
N ASP A 75 25.12 0.85 -30.90
CA ASP A 75 24.35 0.98 -32.13
C ASP A 75 23.62 2.33 -32.17
N ALA A 76 23.47 2.92 -33.36
CA ALA A 76 22.78 4.21 -33.53
C ALA A 76 21.33 4.16 -32.99
N ASP A 77 20.66 3.02 -33.19
CA ASP A 77 19.30 2.73 -32.71
C ASP A 77 19.32 1.69 -31.58
N ALA A 78 20.20 1.89 -30.59
CA ALA A 78 20.35 0.97 -29.47
C ALA A 78 19.02 0.67 -28.75
N VAL A 79 18.78 -0.61 -28.45
CA VAL A 79 17.62 -1.04 -27.65
C VAL A 79 17.75 -0.46 -26.26
N ARG A 80 16.68 0.17 -25.76
CA ARG A 80 16.65 0.81 -24.45
C ARG A 80 16.11 -0.14 -23.36
N PRO A 81 16.44 0.08 -22.08
CA PRO A 81 16.25 -0.93 -21.03
C PRO A 81 14.79 -1.18 -20.60
N PHE A 82 13.82 -0.35 -21.02
CA PHE A 82 12.40 -0.56 -20.70
C PHE A 82 11.68 -1.17 -21.90
N ILE A 83 11.96 -2.45 -22.18
CA ILE A 83 11.58 -3.12 -23.44
C ILE A 83 10.07 -3.27 -23.68
N MET A 84 9.25 -3.07 -22.65
CA MET A 84 7.79 -3.17 -22.75
C MET A 84 7.12 -1.80 -23.00
N THR A 85 7.87 -0.69 -22.97
CA THR A 85 7.37 0.63 -23.35
C THR A 85 7.71 0.91 -24.82
N ALA A 86 6.82 1.59 -25.55
CA ALA A 86 6.99 1.84 -26.98
C ALA A 86 8.24 2.70 -27.27
N GLU A 87 8.54 3.61 -26.36
CA GLU A 87 9.67 4.54 -26.40
C GLU A 87 10.95 3.97 -25.76
N GLY A 88 10.88 2.77 -25.17
CA GLY A 88 11.98 2.08 -24.52
C GLY A 88 12.50 2.72 -23.23
N VAL A 89 11.81 3.74 -22.70
CA VAL A 89 12.19 4.45 -21.46
C VAL A 89 11.13 4.33 -20.36
N ALA A 90 11.53 4.59 -19.12
CA ALA A 90 10.60 4.87 -18.03
C ALA A 90 9.98 6.27 -18.20
N ARG A 91 8.72 6.40 -17.79
CA ARG A 91 7.94 7.64 -17.88
C ARG A 91 8.03 8.42 -16.57
N LEU A 92 8.65 9.60 -16.61
CA LEU A 92 8.45 10.62 -15.57
C LEU A 92 7.11 11.34 -15.75
N PHE A 93 6.78 11.64 -17.01
CA PHE A 93 5.48 12.12 -17.44
C PHE A 93 4.74 10.95 -18.11
N ALA A 94 3.54 10.61 -17.64
CA ALA A 94 2.74 9.50 -18.14
C ALA A 94 1.63 10.02 -19.08
N PRO A 95 1.89 10.19 -20.40
CA PRO A 95 0.94 10.82 -21.32
C PRO A 95 -0.37 10.03 -21.50
N THR A 96 -0.34 8.73 -21.18
CA THR A 96 -1.47 7.81 -21.28
C THR A 96 -1.44 6.82 -20.11
N GLY A 97 -2.60 6.22 -19.84
CA GLY A 97 -2.74 5.14 -18.86
C GLY A 97 -3.18 5.58 -17.46
N MET A 98 -3.09 6.87 -17.15
CA MET A 98 -3.56 7.45 -15.89
C MET A 98 -4.82 8.28 -16.13
N VAL A 99 -5.91 7.94 -15.46
CA VAL A 99 -7.22 8.61 -15.59
C VAL A 99 -7.22 10.00 -14.92
N ASP A 100 -6.38 10.18 -13.92
CA ASP A 100 -6.29 11.36 -13.06
C ASP A 100 -5.13 12.32 -13.36
N GLY A 101 -4.35 12.04 -14.40
CA GLY A 101 -3.36 12.97 -14.94
C GLY A 101 -1.97 12.35 -15.18
N PRO A 102 -1.11 13.05 -15.95
CA PRO A 102 0.18 12.51 -16.36
C PRO A 102 1.30 12.67 -15.32
N LEU A 103 1.02 13.42 -14.24
CA LEU A 103 1.89 13.61 -13.09
C LEU A 103 1.07 13.42 -11.82
N PRO A 104 1.64 12.86 -10.74
CA PRO A 104 0.95 12.80 -9.45
C PRO A 104 0.63 14.20 -8.92
N GLU A 105 -0.57 14.35 -8.36
CA GLU A 105 -1.05 15.56 -7.71
C GLU A 105 -1.71 15.17 -6.37
N HIS A 106 -1.57 16.02 -5.34
CA HIS A 106 -2.16 15.73 -4.04
C HIS A 106 -3.66 16.02 -4.03
N TYR A 107 -4.43 15.01 -3.66
CA TYR A 107 -5.86 15.11 -3.37
C TYR A 107 -6.14 14.47 -2.01
N GLU A 108 -7.03 15.08 -1.22
CA GLU A 108 -7.49 14.53 0.05
C GLU A 108 -8.33 13.27 -0.17
N PRO A 109 -8.34 12.32 0.79
CA PRO A 109 -9.32 11.25 0.84
C PRO A 109 -10.76 11.79 0.78
N PHE A 110 -11.71 10.98 0.32
CA PHE A 110 -13.11 11.43 0.22
C PHE A 110 -13.69 11.78 1.59
N GLU A 111 -13.29 11.04 2.61
CA GLU A 111 -13.49 11.38 4.01
C GLU A 111 -12.17 11.87 4.61
N THR A 112 -12.00 13.20 4.67
CA THR A 112 -10.85 13.88 5.30
C THR A 112 -11.32 14.72 6.49
N PRO A 113 -10.53 14.84 7.58
CA PRO A 113 -10.85 15.76 8.69
C PRO A 113 -10.65 17.25 8.30
N LEU A 114 -10.09 17.53 7.12
CA LEU A 114 -9.85 18.88 6.62
C LEU A 114 -11.07 19.45 5.89
N ALA A 115 -11.24 20.77 5.99
CA ALA A 115 -12.35 21.46 5.32
C ALA A 115 -12.12 21.52 3.81
N ALA A 116 -10.89 21.82 3.40
CA ALA A 116 -10.43 21.88 2.01
C ALA A 116 -9.06 21.20 1.88
N ASN A 117 -8.61 20.98 0.64
CA ASN A 117 -7.25 20.57 0.34
C ASN A 117 -6.33 21.82 0.43
N PRO A 118 -5.32 21.85 1.32
CA PRO A 118 -4.45 23.01 1.46
C PRO A 118 -3.66 23.38 0.19
N MET A 119 -3.43 22.43 -0.73
CA MET A 119 -2.76 22.69 -2.01
C MET A 119 -3.67 23.39 -3.01
N HIS A 120 -5.00 23.23 -2.87
CA HIS A 120 -6.02 23.80 -3.76
C HIS A 120 -7.19 24.40 -2.96
N PRO A 121 -6.95 25.33 -2.02
CA PRO A 121 -7.91 25.67 -0.96
C PRO A 121 -9.20 26.33 -1.48
N THR A 122 -9.15 26.95 -2.66
CA THR A 122 -10.29 27.62 -3.30
C THR A 122 -10.96 26.77 -4.38
N ASN A 123 -10.44 25.57 -4.67
CA ASN A 123 -10.96 24.69 -5.71
C ASN A 123 -11.62 23.45 -5.10
N ALA A 124 -12.93 23.54 -4.85
CA ALA A 124 -13.70 22.44 -4.27
C ALA A 124 -13.65 21.14 -5.12
N LYS A 125 -13.47 21.24 -6.45
CA LYS A 125 -13.35 20.06 -7.32
C LYS A 125 -12.02 19.32 -7.14
N ALA A 126 -10.99 20.00 -6.64
CA ALA A 126 -9.67 19.45 -6.35
C ALA A 126 -9.48 19.15 -4.85
N LYS A 127 -10.59 19.04 -4.10
CA LYS A 127 -10.50 18.55 -2.72
C LYS A 127 -10.06 17.10 -2.71
N SER A 128 -10.85 16.22 -3.34
CA SER A 128 -10.54 14.80 -3.55
C SER A 128 -10.31 14.55 -5.04
N ASN A 129 -9.84 13.34 -5.41
CA ASN A 129 -9.47 13.03 -6.79
C ASN A 129 -10.66 13.31 -7.76
N PRO A 130 -10.54 14.28 -8.69
CA PRO A 130 -11.65 14.71 -9.52
C PRO A 130 -12.07 13.67 -10.57
N ALA A 131 -11.23 12.67 -10.82
CA ALA A 131 -11.48 11.61 -11.80
C ALA A 131 -12.07 10.33 -11.16
N ALA A 132 -12.15 10.28 -9.83
CA ALA A 132 -12.72 9.13 -9.14
C ALA A 132 -14.24 9.03 -9.35
N ARG A 133 -14.72 7.79 -9.45
CA ARG A 133 -16.14 7.50 -9.62
C ARG A 133 -16.78 7.27 -8.25
N VAL A 134 -17.81 8.05 -7.96
CA VAL A 134 -18.62 7.87 -6.74
C VAL A 134 -20.10 7.83 -7.13
N PHE A 135 -20.83 6.84 -6.66
CA PHE A 135 -22.28 6.80 -6.88
C PHE A 135 -23.00 7.71 -5.88
N LYS A 136 -24.19 8.20 -6.27
CA LYS A 136 -24.96 9.14 -5.45
C LYS A 136 -25.20 8.63 -4.03
N GLY A 137 -25.62 7.37 -3.89
CA GLY A 137 -25.87 6.77 -2.56
C GLY A 137 -24.62 6.64 -1.71
N ASP A 138 -23.45 6.41 -2.33
CA ASP A 138 -22.18 6.34 -1.61
C ASP A 138 -21.72 7.71 -1.13
N MET A 139 -21.94 8.77 -1.94
CA MET A 139 -21.68 10.16 -1.53
C MET A 139 -22.53 10.56 -0.31
N GLU A 140 -23.80 10.17 -0.29
CA GLU A 140 -24.71 10.41 0.84
C GLU A 140 -24.28 9.66 2.11
N ALA A 141 -23.53 8.56 1.96
CA ALA A 141 -23.00 7.76 3.05
C ALA A 141 -21.64 8.24 3.58
N PHE A 142 -21.06 9.30 3.03
CA PHE A 142 -19.83 9.89 3.59
C PHE A 142 -20.13 10.71 4.85
N GLY A 143 -19.27 10.58 5.84
CA GLY A 143 -19.26 11.30 7.08
C GLY A 143 -18.67 12.70 6.90
N THR A 144 -19.11 13.63 7.74
CA THR A 144 -18.54 14.97 7.79
C THR A 144 -17.45 15.06 8.87
N PRO A 145 -16.46 15.96 8.72
CA PRO A 145 -15.44 16.18 9.76
C PRO A 145 -16.02 16.59 11.12
N LYS A 146 -17.22 17.17 11.14
CA LYS A 146 -17.90 17.59 12.36
C LYS A 146 -18.35 16.39 13.18
N ASP A 147 -18.91 15.38 12.52
CA ASP A 147 -19.49 14.21 13.19
C ASP A 147 -18.46 13.08 13.36
N PHE A 148 -17.49 13.01 12.45
CA PHE A 148 -16.43 12.01 12.39
C PHE A 148 -15.07 12.72 12.26
N PRO A 149 -14.51 13.23 13.37
CA PRO A 149 -13.33 14.11 13.33
C PRO A 149 -11.99 13.36 13.23
N TYR A 150 -11.95 12.05 13.43
CA TYR A 150 -10.70 11.28 13.51
C TYR A 150 -10.43 10.53 12.22
N VAL A 151 -9.18 10.54 11.78
CA VAL A 151 -8.73 9.67 10.68
C VAL A 151 -8.79 8.23 11.18
N ALA A 152 -9.21 7.31 10.31
CA ALA A 152 -9.15 5.88 10.53
C ALA A 152 -8.36 5.20 9.42
N THR A 153 -7.62 4.16 9.80
CA THR A 153 -6.87 3.34 8.86
C THR A 153 -6.94 1.87 9.23
N SER A 154 -7.16 1.01 8.24
CA SER A 154 -7.19 -0.44 8.44
C SER A 154 -5.87 -1.11 8.02
N TYR A 155 -5.40 -2.06 8.82
CA TYR A 155 -4.13 -2.76 8.57
C TYR A 155 -4.13 -4.17 9.16
N ARG A 156 -2.96 -4.82 9.08
CA ARG A 156 -2.75 -6.21 9.45
C ARG A 156 -1.87 -6.34 10.69
N LEU A 157 -2.00 -7.48 11.36
CA LEU A 157 -1.14 -7.97 12.42
C LEU A 157 -0.44 -9.24 11.92
N THR A 158 0.80 -9.44 12.33
CA THR A 158 1.65 -10.54 11.87
C THR A 158 1.01 -11.91 12.09
N GLU A 159 0.28 -12.06 13.19
CA GLU A 159 -0.27 -13.32 13.67
C GLU A 159 -1.52 -13.76 12.91
N HIS A 160 -2.11 -12.84 12.13
CA HIS A 160 -3.35 -13.09 11.40
C HIS A 160 -3.26 -12.77 9.90
N PHE A 161 -3.76 -13.70 9.09
CA PHE A 161 -4.07 -13.48 7.67
C PHE A 161 -5.57 -13.25 7.46
N HIS A 162 -5.94 -11.99 7.21
CA HIS A 162 -7.32 -11.52 6.97
C HIS A 162 -8.27 -12.12 8.02
N TYR A 163 -9.45 -12.57 7.60
CA TYR A 163 -10.44 -13.26 8.42
C TYR A 163 -10.27 -14.80 8.41
N TRP A 164 -9.16 -15.32 7.88
CA TRP A 164 -8.94 -16.75 7.74
C TRP A 164 -8.36 -17.37 9.00
N THR A 165 -7.17 -16.92 9.40
CA THR A 165 -6.41 -17.52 10.51
C THR A 165 -7.05 -17.38 11.90
N LYS A 166 -8.12 -16.59 12.06
CA LYS A 166 -8.97 -16.67 13.26
C LYS A 166 -9.67 -18.02 13.45
N ASN A 167 -9.61 -18.91 12.45
CA ASN A 167 -10.00 -20.33 12.53
C ASN A 167 -8.83 -21.25 12.95
N VAL A 168 -7.60 -20.73 13.07
CA VAL A 168 -6.41 -21.49 13.46
C VAL A 168 -6.15 -21.23 14.95
N ARG A 169 -6.18 -22.30 15.75
CA ARG A 169 -6.09 -22.21 17.21
C ARG A 169 -4.84 -21.50 17.70
N THR A 170 -3.68 -21.74 17.09
CA THR A 170 -2.43 -21.09 17.50
C THR A 170 -2.47 -19.58 17.27
N SER A 171 -2.88 -19.12 16.08
CA SER A 171 -3.08 -17.69 15.81
C SER A 171 -4.09 -17.06 16.78
N ALA A 172 -5.21 -17.74 17.03
CA ALA A 172 -6.24 -17.28 17.96
C ALA A 172 -5.81 -17.28 19.44
N ILE A 173 -4.73 -17.99 19.81
CA ILE A 173 -4.13 -17.88 21.14
C ILE A 173 -3.25 -16.63 21.22
N VAL A 174 -2.46 -16.35 20.17
CA VAL A 174 -1.51 -15.23 20.19
C VAL A 174 -2.23 -13.87 20.07
N GLN A 175 -3.22 -13.76 19.19
CA GLN A 175 -4.05 -12.54 19.04
C GLN A 175 -5.55 -12.88 19.20
N PRO A 176 -6.03 -13.07 20.44
CA PRO A 176 -7.34 -13.68 20.69
C PRO A 176 -8.53 -12.77 20.47
N GLN A 177 -8.36 -11.46 20.56
CA GLN A 177 -9.48 -10.52 20.71
C GLN A 177 -9.26 -9.25 19.90
N GLN A 178 -10.35 -8.78 19.29
CA GLN A 178 -10.34 -7.53 18.53
C GLN A 178 -10.02 -6.34 19.43
N PHE A 179 -9.13 -5.49 18.91
CA PHE A 179 -8.81 -4.20 19.50
C PHE A 179 -8.73 -3.12 18.42
N VAL A 180 -8.73 -1.86 18.87
CA VAL A 180 -8.36 -0.69 18.08
C VAL A 180 -7.21 0.03 18.76
N GLU A 181 -6.35 0.68 18.00
CA GLU A 181 -5.21 1.42 18.54
C GLU A 181 -5.50 2.92 18.52
N ILE A 182 -5.20 3.60 19.63
CA ILE A 182 -5.33 5.06 19.74
C ILE A 182 -4.13 5.67 20.47
N GLY A 183 -3.84 6.93 20.14
CA GLY A 183 -2.81 7.71 20.83
C GLY A 183 -3.19 8.10 22.26
N GLU A 184 -2.19 8.34 23.11
CA GLU A 184 -2.39 8.76 24.51
C GLU A 184 -3.19 10.07 24.64
N GLU A 185 -3.01 11.02 23.71
CA GLU A 185 -3.74 12.29 23.71
C GLU A 185 -5.24 12.09 23.46
N LEU A 186 -5.61 11.38 22.39
CA LEU A 186 -7.02 11.06 22.10
C LEU A 186 -7.65 10.25 23.23
N ALA A 187 -6.92 9.30 23.80
CA ALA A 187 -7.40 8.49 24.92
C ALA A 187 -7.70 9.38 26.15
N LYS A 188 -6.83 10.34 26.46
CA LYS A 188 -7.03 11.33 27.54
C LYS A 188 -8.23 12.23 27.27
N GLU A 189 -8.37 12.75 26.04
CA GLU A 189 -9.51 13.58 25.63
C GLU A 189 -10.85 12.84 25.78
N LYS A 190 -10.85 11.52 25.53
CA LYS A 190 -12.05 10.67 25.59
C LYS A 190 -12.28 9.96 26.93
N GLY A 191 -11.36 10.08 27.89
CA GLY A 191 -11.45 9.35 29.16
C GLY A 191 -11.38 7.82 29.01
N VAL A 192 -10.60 7.35 28.02
CA VAL A 192 -10.41 5.92 27.71
C VAL A 192 -9.09 5.47 28.32
N ALA A 193 -9.15 4.48 29.22
CA ALA A 193 -7.96 3.81 29.74
C ALA A 193 -7.52 2.69 28.79
N ASN A 194 -6.26 2.28 28.90
CA ASN A 194 -5.78 1.11 28.16
C ASN A 194 -6.56 -0.15 28.59
N GLY A 195 -7.10 -0.88 27.63
CA GLY A 195 -7.92 -2.07 27.88
C GLY A 195 -9.43 -1.79 28.02
N ASP A 196 -9.86 -0.52 28.07
CA ASP A 196 -11.29 -0.19 28.08
C ASP A 196 -11.96 -0.60 26.76
N TRP A 197 -13.25 -0.87 26.81
CA TRP A 197 -14.04 -1.02 25.60
C TRP A 197 -14.37 0.35 25.00
N VAL A 198 -14.28 0.42 23.68
CA VAL A 198 -14.66 1.60 22.89
C VAL A 198 -15.59 1.21 21.75
N LYS A 199 -16.43 2.16 21.35
CA LYS A 199 -17.24 2.08 20.15
C LYS A 199 -16.67 3.03 19.12
N VAL A 200 -16.25 2.48 17.99
CA VAL A 200 -15.79 3.25 16.83
C VAL A 200 -16.91 3.28 15.80
N THR A 201 -17.28 4.47 15.36
CA THR A 201 -18.44 4.69 14.50
C THR A 201 -18.03 5.49 13.28
N SER A 202 -18.49 5.07 12.11
CA SER A 202 -18.53 5.92 10.91
C SER A 202 -19.98 6.13 10.49
N ASN A 203 -20.21 6.91 9.44
CA ASN A 203 -21.58 7.15 8.94
C ASN A 203 -22.27 5.87 8.43
N ARG A 204 -21.51 4.78 8.24
CA ARG A 204 -22.00 3.50 7.72
C ARG A 204 -22.32 2.47 8.79
N GLY A 205 -21.81 2.65 10.01
CA GLY A 205 -22.02 1.69 11.09
C GLY A 205 -21.01 1.83 12.21
N PHE A 206 -20.93 0.83 13.08
CA PHE A 206 -20.02 0.83 14.22
C PHE A 206 -19.41 -0.54 14.48
N ILE A 207 -18.29 -0.53 15.20
CA ILE A 207 -17.70 -1.70 15.84
C ILE A 207 -17.48 -1.42 17.32
N LYS A 208 -17.44 -2.49 18.14
CA LYS A 208 -16.97 -2.40 19.53
C LYS A 208 -15.73 -3.26 19.69
N ALA A 209 -14.71 -2.71 20.34
CA ALA A 209 -13.43 -3.38 20.52
C ALA A 209 -12.72 -2.88 21.77
N VAL A 210 -11.70 -3.61 22.21
CA VAL A 210 -10.80 -3.16 23.28
C VAL A 210 -9.90 -2.04 22.74
N ALA A 211 -9.63 -1.01 23.55
CA ALA A 211 -8.68 0.04 23.21
C ALA A 211 -7.25 -0.36 23.63
N VAL A 212 -6.33 -0.35 22.67
CA VAL A 212 -4.89 -0.33 22.94
C VAL A 212 -4.43 1.12 22.88
N VAL A 213 -4.19 1.72 24.04
CA VAL A 213 -3.68 3.09 24.16
C VAL A 213 -2.16 3.04 24.10
N THR A 214 -1.56 3.80 23.18
CA THR A 214 -0.14 3.66 22.86
C THR A 214 0.51 4.95 22.38
N LYS A 215 1.81 5.11 22.68
CA LYS A 215 2.65 6.19 22.13
C LYS A 215 3.02 5.99 20.66
N ARG A 216 2.79 4.79 20.11
CA ARG A 216 3.11 4.48 18.70
C ARG A 216 2.22 5.24 17.71
N ILE A 217 1.04 5.68 18.14
CA ILE A 217 0.15 6.52 17.35
C ILE A 217 0.20 7.92 17.96
N ALA A 218 0.89 8.83 17.28
CA ALA A 218 0.93 10.22 17.64
C ALA A 218 -0.16 11.00 16.90
N SER A 219 -0.65 12.06 17.51
CA SER A 219 -1.37 13.13 16.83
C SER A 219 -0.41 13.93 15.94
N LEU A 220 -0.94 14.48 14.84
CA LEU A 220 -0.17 15.31 13.91
C LEU A 220 -0.81 16.69 13.79
N ASP A 221 0.02 17.72 13.68
CA ASP A 221 -0.44 19.07 13.38
C ASP A 221 -0.51 19.24 11.85
N VAL A 222 -1.72 19.35 11.31
CA VAL A 222 -1.99 19.42 9.87
C VAL A 222 -2.93 20.59 9.60
N ASP A 223 -2.48 21.54 8.77
CA ASP A 223 -3.26 22.74 8.42
C ASP A 223 -3.84 23.48 9.64
N GLY A 224 -3.00 23.64 10.68
CA GLY A 224 -3.37 24.29 11.94
C GLY A 224 -4.30 23.47 12.84
N LYS A 225 -4.58 22.21 12.52
CA LYS A 225 -5.41 21.30 13.32
C LYS A 225 -4.60 20.16 13.92
N ARG A 226 -4.93 19.81 15.17
CA ARG A 226 -4.48 18.57 15.81
C ARG A 226 -5.31 17.40 15.29
N ILE A 227 -4.72 16.55 14.44
CA ILE A 227 -5.38 15.40 13.84
C ILE A 227 -5.00 14.12 14.59
N HIS A 228 -6.01 13.37 15.02
CA HIS A 228 -5.86 12.05 15.64
C HIS A 228 -6.16 10.93 14.64
N THR A 229 -5.50 9.79 14.81
CA THR A 229 -5.74 8.57 14.01
C THR A 229 -6.19 7.41 14.90
N VAL A 230 -7.20 6.67 14.43
CA VAL A 230 -7.69 5.42 15.02
C VAL A 230 -7.22 4.25 14.15
N GLY A 231 -6.45 3.35 14.73
CA GLY A 231 -5.93 2.18 14.05
C GLY A 231 -6.85 0.96 14.15
N LEU A 232 -7.11 0.30 13.01
CA LEU A 232 -8.13 -0.75 12.87
C LEU A 232 -7.57 -2.06 12.27
N PRO A 233 -7.03 -2.97 13.10
CA PRO A 233 -6.68 -4.33 12.69
C PRO A 233 -7.86 -5.14 12.08
N ASN A 234 -7.68 -5.71 10.89
CA ASN A 234 -8.78 -6.31 10.10
C ASN A 234 -8.89 -7.85 10.16
N HIS A 235 -8.95 -8.42 11.36
CA HIS A 235 -8.83 -9.89 11.53
C HIS A 235 -9.99 -10.61 12.20
N TRP A 236 -10.89 -9.89 12.90
CA TRP A 236 -11.99 -10.50 13.64
C TRP A 236 -13.33 -10.41 12.91
N GLY A 237 -14.28 -11.23 13.36
CA GLY A 237 -15.63 -11.29 12.81
C GLY A 237 -16.47 -12.28 13.61
N PHE A 238 -17.55 -12.76 13.00
CA PHE A 238 -18.57 -13.58 13.68
C PHE A 238 -18.37 -15.11 13.56
N VAL A 239 -17.33 -15.58 12.86
CA VAL A 239 -16.99 -17.01 12.73
C VAL A 239 -15.52 -17.23 13.08
N GLY A 240 -15.20 -18.26 13.86
CA GLY A 240 -13.83 -18.68 14.14
C GLY A 240 -13.65 -19.18 15.56
N VAL A 241 -12.40 -19.46 15.93
CA VAL A 241 -12.02 -19.91 17.28
C VAL A 241 -11.38 -18.80 18.13
N ALA A 242 -11.06 -17.65 17.54
CA ALA A 242 -10.80 -16.41 18.27
C ALA A 242 -12.10 -15.86 18.91
N LYS A 243 -11.99 -14.90 19.84
CA LYS A 243 -13.18 -14.27 20.40
C LYS A 243 -13.99 -13.59 19.28
N PRO A 244 -15.33 -13.68 19.28
CA PRO A 244 -16.18 -12.98 18.32
C PRO A 244 -15.89 -11.48 18.31
N GLY A 245 -15.98 -10.89 17.12
CA GLY A 245 -15.81 -9.45 16.92
C GLY A 245 -16.56 -8.97 15.69
N TYR A 246 -16.23 -7.76 15.25
CA TYR A 246 -16.86 -7.07 14.15
C TYR A 246 -15.95 -7.04 12.93
N LEU A 247 -16.55 -7.02 11.74
CA LEU A 247 -15.81 -6.77 10.50
C LEU A 247 -15.45 -5.28 10.44
N VAL A 248 -14.16 -4.96 10.29
CA VAL A 248 -13.70 -3.56 10.17
C VAL A 248 -14.32 -2.85 8.96
N ASN A 249 -14.64 -3.60 7.90
CA ASN A 249 -15.27 -3.06 6.70
C ASN A 249 -16.70 -2.54 6.94
N THR A 250 -17.31 -2.77 8.11
CA THR A 250 -18.51 -2.04 8.54
C THR A 250 -18.28 -0.52 8.58
N LEU A 251 -17.03 -0.08 8.77
CA LEU A 251 -16.69 1.34 8.89
C LEU A 251 -16.24 1.98 7.57
N THR A 252 -15.70 1.21 6.63
CA THR A 252 -14.97 1.74 5.46
C THR A 252 -15.88 2.34 4.39
N PRO A 253 -15.46 3.41 3.69
CA PRO A 253 -16.26 4.03 2.65
C PRO A 253 -16.35 3.17 1.38
N PHE A 254 -17.42 3.38 0.59
CA PHE A 254 -17.63 2.75 -0.71
C PHE A 254 -17.15 3.68 -1.82
N VAL A 255 -15.84 3.82 -1.93
CA VAL A 255 -15.16 4.59 -2.98
C VAL A 255 -13.78 4.01 -3.21
N GLY A 256 -13.20 4.22 -4.39
CA GLY A 256 -11.89 3.69 -4.72
C GLY A 256 -11.11 4.54 -5.70
N ASP A 257 -9.90 4.06 -5.98
CA ASP A 257 -8.96 4.64 -6.94
C ASP A 257 -9.62 4.90 -8.31
N ALA A 258 -9.30 6.05 -8.92
CA ALA A 258 -9.87 6.48 -10.19
C ALA A 258 -9.58 5.49 -11.33
N ASN A 259 -8.43 4.82 -11.28
CA ASN A 259 -7.98 3.93 -12.35
C ASN A 259 -8.55 2.51 -12.22
N THR A 260 -8.48 1.92 -11.02
CA THR A 260 -8.74 0.50 -10.76
C THR A 260 -9.97 0.24 -9.93
N GLN A 261 -10.56 1.28 -9.33
CA GLN A 261 -11.66 1.18 -8.37
C GLN A 261 -11.27 0.41 -7.08
N THR A 262 -9.96 0.31 -6.79
CA THR A 262 -9.45 -0.28 -5.55
C THR A 262 -9.91 0.55 -4.35
N PRO A 263 -10.61 -0.02 -3.35
CA PRO A 263 -11.28 0.79 -2.33
C PRO A 263 -10.35 1.56 -1.38
N GLU A 264 -10.85 2.72 -0.91
CA GLU A 264 -10.18 3.64 0.02
C GLU A 264 -10.24 3.12 1.48
N PHE A 265 -9.55 2.01 1.77
CA PHE A 265 -9.55 1.39 3.10
C PHE A 265 -8.50 1.94 4.07
N LYS A 266 -7.70 2.91 3.64
CA LYS A 266 -6.48 3.35 4.36
C LYS A 266 -6.57 4.75 4.94
N ALA A 267 -7.51 5.56 4.48
CA ALA A 267 -7.77 6.88 5.03
C ALA A 267 -9.27 7.18 4.88
N PHE A 268 -9.96 7.28 6.00
CA PHE A 268 -11.38 7.64 6.06
C PHE A 268 -11.67 8.22 7.44
N THR A 269 -12.90 8.64 7.74
CA THR A 269 -13.20 9.27 9.04
C THR A 269 -14.10 8.43 9.95
N VAL A 270 -13.84 8.55 11.25
CA VAL A 270 -14.61 7.92 12.31
C VAL A 270 -14.76 8.86 13.52
N ASN A 271 -15.65 8.49 14.42
CA ASN A 271 -15.71 8.97 15.78
C ASN A 271 -15.42 7.79 16.74
N LEU A 272 -15.03 8.12 17.97
CA LEU A 272 -14.71 7.18 19.02
C LEU A 272 -15.29 7.65 20.36
N GLU A 273 -15.95 6.72 21.05
CA GLU A 273 -16.52 6.91 22.39
C GLU A 273 -16.24 5.69 23.27
N LYS A 274 -16.22 5.91 24.59
CA LYS A 274 -16.16 4.83 25.58
C LYS A 274 -17.46 4.00 25.52
N ALA A 275 -17.36 2.68 25.63
CA ALA A 275 -18.48 1.75 25.43
C ALA A 275 -18.86 0.94 26.67
#